data_AF-A0A6V7HW17-F1
#
_entry.id   AF-A0A6V7HW17-F1
#
_cell.length_a   1.000
_cell.length_b   1.000
_cell.length_c   1.000
_cell.angle_alpha   90.00
_cell.angle_beta   90.00
_cell.angle_gamma   90.00
#
_symmetry.space_group_name_H-M   'P 1'
#
loop_
_entity.id
_entity.type
_entity.pdbx_description
1 polymer ?
#
loop_
_entity_poly.entity_id
_entity_poly.type
_entity_poly.pdbx_seq_one_letter_code
_entity_poly.pdbx_strand_id
1 'polypeptide(L)' 'FRYTPTCAPSVLITFINMILGGSSKMPEGCSEFMFDAQKTTQNVILIAAVICIPILLLGKPLYFLFNKSRAAKKQRR' A
#
# COMPACT_ATOMS: atom_id res chain seq x y z
N PHE A 1 18.06 -10.23 23.57
CA PHE A 1 16.64 -10.49 23.90
C PHE A 1 15.66 -9.61 23.09
N ARG A 2 15.95 -9.26 21.83
CA ARG A 2 15.02 -8.45 21.02
C ARG A 2 13.87 -9.25 20.39
N TYR A 3 14.05 -10.57 20.21
CA TYR A 3 13.08 -11.50 19.65
C TYR A 3 12.77 -12.60 20.67
N THR A 4 11.83 -12.35 21.56
CA THR A 4 11.24 -13.34 22.46
C THR A 4 9.74 -13.41 22.20
N PRO A 5 9.07 -14.54 22.50
CA PRO A 5 7.61 -14.63 22.37
C PRO A 5 6.89 -13.53 23.18
N THR A 6 7.50 -13.08 24.29
CA THR A 6 6.99 -11.99 25.14
C THR A 6 7.10 -10.61 24.50
N CYS A 7 8.02 -10.42 23.54
CA CYS A 7 8.22 -9.18 22.79
C CYS A 7 7.52 -9.19 21.41
N ALA A 8 6.68 -10.19 21.11
CA ALA A 8 6.07 -10.33 19.79
C ALA A 8 4.94 -9.29 19.57
N PRO A 9 5.05 -8.41 18.55
CA PRO A 9 3.95 -7.51 18.17
C PRO A 9 2.69 -8.27 17.75
N SER A 10 1.52 -7.73 18.06
CA SER A 10 0.27 -8.20 17.48
C SER A 10 0.17 -7.83 16.00
N VAL A 11 0.15 -8.83 15.12
CA VAL A 11 0.08 -8.65 13.66
C VAL A 11 -1.10 -7.76 13.23
N LEU A 12 -2.25 -7.89 13.90
CA LEU A 12 -3.43 -7.07 13.64
C LEU A 12 -3.15 -5.57 13.87
N ILE A 13 -2.50 -5.22 14.97
CA ILE A 13 -2.15 -3.83 15.30
C ILE A 13 -1.13 -3.30 14.28
N THR A 14 -0.18 -4.14 13.87
CA THR A 14 0.79 -3.78 12.83
C THR A 14 0.11 -3.41 11.51
N PHE A 15 -0.96 -4.09 11.10
CA PHE A 15 -1.71 -3.74 9.89
C PHE A 15 -2.48 -2.43 10.03
N ILE A 16 -3.09 -2.18 11.19
CA ILE A 16 -3.77 -0.92 11.46
C ILE A 16 -2.75 0.22 11.39
N ASN A 17 -1.64 0.09 12.11
CA ASN A 17 -0.58 1.10 12.12
C ASN A 17 0.09 1.27 10.76
N MET A 18 0.13 0.23 9.93
CA MET A 18 0.59 0.35 8.55
C MET A 18 -0.30 1.32 7.77
N ILE A 19 -1.62 1.15 7.81
CA ILE A 19 -2.57 2.02 7.08
C ILE A 19 -2.61 3.44 7.67
N LEU A 20 -2.57 3.56 9.00
CA LEU A 20 -2.66 4.84 9.72
C LEU A 20 -1.31 5.57 9.85
N GLY A 21 -0.18 4.96 9.46
CA GLY A 21 1.16 5.52 9.64
C GLY A 21 1.61 5.61 11.11
N GLY A 22 1.01 4.82 11.99
CA GLY A 22 1.26 4.83 13.44
C GLY A 22 2.50 4.03 13.85
N SER A 23 2.83 4.08 15.15
CA SER A 23 3.88 3.26 15.77
C SER A 23 3.31 2.56 17.01
N SER A 24 3.80 1.34 17.29
CA SER A 24 3.27 0.52 18.39
C SER A 24 4.11 0.72 19.66
N LYS A 25 3.44 0.92 20.81
CA LYS A 25 4.12 1.05 22.10
C LYS A 25 4.60 -0.32 22.58
N MET A 26 5.91 -0.54 22.54
CA MET A 26 6.56 -1.77 22.98
C MET A 26 7.11 -1.65 24.41
N PRO A 27 7.26 -2.78 25.14
CA PRO A 27 7.98 -2.82 26.41
C PRO A 27 9.46 -2.43 26.26
N GLU A 28 10.06 -1.92 27.35
CA GLU A 28 11.49 -1.56 27.43
C GLU A 28 12.38 -2.72 26.94
N GLY A 29 13.20 -2.48 25.91
CA GLY A 29 14.12 -3.45 25.33
C GLY A 29 13.57 -4.34 24.19
N CYS A 30 12.28 -4.23 23.85
CA CYS A 30 11.68 -4.95 22.72
C CYS A 30 11.73 -4.12 21.41
N SER A 31 11.82 -4.79 20.26
CA SER A 31 11.71 -4.17 18.94
C SER A 31 10.25 -4.10 18.49
N GLU A 32 9.82 -2.98 17.92
CA GLU A 32 8.48 -2.89 17.30
C GLU A 32 8.38 -3.62 15.95
N PHE A 33 9.53 -3.84 15.32
CA PHE A 33 9.62 -4.49 14.02
C PHE A 33 9.92 -5.99 14.18
N MET A 34 9.23 -6.79 13.38
CA MET A 34 9.39 -8.24 13.27
C MET A 34 10.66 -8.60 12.48
N PHE A 35 11.08 -7.74 11.56
CA PHE A 35 12.28 -7.90 10.73
C PHE A 35 12.90 -6.53 10.39
N ASP A 36 14.17 -6.52 10.02
CA ASP A 36 14.87 -5.29 9.64
C ASP A 36 14.32 -4.69 8.35
N ALA A 37 14.29 -3.35 8.26
CA ALA A 37 13.73 -2.60 7.12
C ALA A 37 12.22 -2.81 6.86
N GLN A 38 11.47 -3.35 7.83
CA GLN A 38 10.02 -3.53 7.72
C GLN A 38 9.26 -2.26 7.34
N LYS A 39 9.65 -1.10 7.88
CA LYS A 39 9.04 0.19 7.56
C LYS A 39 9.16 0.56 6.07
N THR A 40 10.31 0.27 5.47
CA THR A 40 10.54 0.50 4.03
C THR A 40 9.66 -0.41 3.19
N THR A 41 9.63 -1.71 3.49
CA THR A 41 8.80 -2.68 2.76
C THR A 41 7.31 -2.37 2.89
N GLN A 42 6.85 -2.01 4.09
CA GLN A 42 5.47 -1.59 4.33
C GLN A 42 5.09 -0.38 3.47
N ASN A 43 5.90 0.68 3.47
CA ASN A 43 5.62 1.87 2.68
C ASN A 43 5.57 1.58 1.18
N VAL A 44 6.48 0.76 0.66
CA VAL A 44 6.50 0.37 -0.76
C VAL A 44 5.20 -0.33 -1.16
N ILE A 45 4.75 -1.30 -0.34
CA ILE A 45 3.51 -2.04 -0.60
C ILE A 45 2.29 -1.12 -0.51
N LEU A 46 2.28 -0.20 0.46
CA LEU A 46 1.19 0.77 0.63
C LEU A 46 1.07 1.72 -0.56
N ILE A 47 2.19 2.25 -1.03
CA ILE A 47 2.22 3.12 -2.21
C ILE A 47 1.72 2.36 -3.44
N ALA A 48 2.16 1.11 -3.63
CA ALA A 48 1.67 0.27 -4.71
C ALA A 48 0.14 0.05 -4.62
N ALA A 49 -0.39 -0.22 -3.43
CA ALA A 49 -1.82 -0.39 -3.20
C ALA A 49 -2.60 0.89 -3.51
N VAL A 50 -2.10 2.06 -3.09
CA VAL A 50 -2.71 3.37 -3.38
C VAL A 50 -2.71 3.67 -4.87
N ILE A 51 -1.65 3.32 -5.61
CA ILE A 51 -1.56 3.49 -7.06
C ILE A 51 -2.52 2.54 -7.81
N CYS A 52 -2.81 1.35 -7.28
CA CYS A 52 -3.78 0.45 -7.89
C CYS A 52 -5.22 1.02 -7.88
N ILE A 53 -5.59 1.84 -6.89
CA ILE A 53 -6.92 2.46 -6.80
C ILE A 53 -7.26 3.32 -8.04
N PRO A 54 -6.46 4.33 -8.43
CA PRO A 54 -6.74 5.13 -9.62
C PRO A 54 -6.61 4.30 -10.90
N ILE A 55 -5.73 3.30 -10.96
CA ILE A 55 -5.63 2.40 -12.13
C ILE A 55 -6.94 1.63 -12.34
N LEU A 56 -7.51 1.06 -11.26
CA LEU A 56 -8.77 0.32 -11.33
C LEU A 56 -9.96 1.25 -11.62
N LEU A 57 -9.99 2.44 -11.02
CA LEU A 57 -11.08 3.40 -11.20
C LEU A 57 -11.08 4.03 -12.60
N LEU A 58 -9.91 4.39 -13.11
CA LEU A 58 -9.76 5.15 -14.37
C LEU A 58 -9.50 4.26 -15.60
N GLY A 59 -9.12 3.00 -15.41
CA GLY A 59 -8.76 2.10 -16.51
C GLY A 59 -9.85 1.99 -17.60
N LYS A 60 -11.07 1.63 -17.21
CA LYS A 60 -12.20 1.49 -18.15
C LYS A 60 -12.72 2.81 -18.74
N PRO A 61 -13.00 3.87 -17.95
CA PRO A 61 -13.53 5.11 -18.50
C PRO A 61 -12.54 5.83 -19.42
N LEU A 62 -11.24 5.86 -19.08
CA LEU A 62 -10.22 6.44 -19.96
C LEU A 62 -10.07 5.63 -21.25
N TYR A 63 -10.04 4.29 -21.15
CA TYR A 63 -9.95 3.43 -22.34
C TYR A 63 -11.09 3.69 -23.33
N PHE A 64 -12.32 3.81 -22.84
CA PHE A 64 -13.49 4.10 -23.67
C PHE A 64 -13.41 5.51 -24.31
N LEU A 65 -13.02 6.54 -23.54
CA LEU A 65 -12.94 7.91 -24.03
C LEU A 65 -11.87 8.08 -25.13
N PHE A 66 -10.69 7.48 -24.93
CA PHE A 66 -9.61 7.50 -25.92
C PHE A 66 -9.97 6.71 -27.19
N ASN A 67 -10.70 5.59 -27.08
CA ASN A 67 -11.08 4.80 -28.24
C ASN A 67 -12.17 5.51 -29.08
N LYS A 68 -13.11 6.23 -28.45
CA LYS A 68 -14.10 7.04 -29.17
C LYS A 68 -13.49 8.21 -29.94
N SER A 69 -12.47 8.87 -29.38
CA SER A 69 -11.74 9.93 -30.08
C SER A 69 -10.97 9.41 -31.31
N ARG A 70 -10.47 8.16 -31.27
CA ARG A 70 -9.81 7.52 -32.43
C ARG A 70 -10.80 7.15 -33.53
N ALA A 71 -11.99 6.64 -33.17
CA ALA A 71 -13.05 6.35 -34.14
C ALA A 71 -13.60 7.63 -34.81
N ALA A 72 -13.82 8.71 -34.03
CA ALA A 72 -14.31 9.98 -34.56
C ALA A 72 -13.30 10.69 -35.49
N LYS A 73 -11.99 10.53 -35.26
CA LYS A 73 -10.95 11.03 -36.18
C LYS A 73 -10.86 10.25 -37.50
N LYS A 74 -11.27 8.97 -37.52
CA LYS A 74 -11.28 8.15 -38.74
C LYS A 74 -12.43 8.51 -39.70
N GLN A 75 -13.52 9.09 -39.21
CA GLN A 75 -14.66 9.56 -40.02
C GLN A 75 -14.40 10.92 -40.72
N ARG A 76 -13.39 11.68 -40.28
CA ARG A 76 -13.06 13.03 -40.79
C ARG A 76 -11.85 13.06 -41.75
N ARG A 77 -11.32 11.90 -42.15
CA ARG A 77 -10.34 11.75 -43.24
C ARG A 77 -10.96 10.95 -44.38
#